data_AF-A0A939HXJ8-F1
#
_entry.id   AF-A0A939HXJ8-F1
#
_cell.length_a   1.000
_cell.length_b   1.000
_cell.length_c   1.000
_cell.angle_alpha   90.00
_cell.angle_beta   90.00
_cell.angle_gamma   90.00
#
_symmetry.space_group_name_H-M   'P 1'
#
loop_
_entity.id
_entity.type
_entity.pdbx_description
1 polymer ?
#
loop_
_entity_poly.entity_id
_entity_poly.type
_entity_poly.pdbx_seq_one_letter_code
_entity_poly.pdbx_strand_id
1 'polypeptide(L)' 'MKIETTAYRALKIFYTSTNGENWKNNTGWKNWNFSSETPPDASVVKGWHGVVRFVPA' A
#
# COMPACT_ATOMS: atom_id res chain seq x y z
N MET A 1 -5.95 -13.11 -4.26
CA MET A 1 -6.90 -12.02 -4.59
C MET A 1 -6.10 -10.73 -4.61
N LYS A 2 -6.01 -10.09 -5.78
CA LYS A 2 -5.26 -8.84 -5.95
C LYS A 2 -6.03 -7.66 -5.38
N ILE A 3 -5.34 -6.61 -4.96
CA ILE A 3 -6.02 -5.34 -4.67
C ILE A 3 -6.52 -4.71 -5.98
N GLU A 4 -7.58 -3.92 -5.88
CA GLU A 4 -8.07 -3.12 -7.01
C GLU A 4 -6.97 -2.18 -7.51
N THR A 5 -6.80 -2.09 -8.84
CA THR A 5 -5.75 -1.26 -9.46
C THR A 5 -5.87 0.22 -9.05
N THR A 6 -7.10 0.71 -8.86
CA THR A 6 -7.35 2.08 -8.40
C THR A 6 -6.90 2.29 -6.96
N ALA A 7 -7.14 1.31 -6.07
CA ALA A 7 -6.66 1.35 -4.69
C ALA A 7 -5.12 1.35 -4.64
N TYR A 8 -4.46 0.51 -5.45
CA TYR A 8 -3.00 0.52 -5.54
C TYR A 8 -2.45 1.88 -5.98
N ARG A 9 -3.03 2.48 -7.02
CA ARG A 9 -2.63 3.80 -7.52
C ARG A 9 -2.80 4.88 -6.45
N ALA A 10 -3.89 4.85 -5.69
CA ALA A 10 -4.11 5.77 -4.57
C ALA A 10 -3.04 5.61 -3.48
N LEU A 11 -2.71 4.37 -3.10
CA LEU A 11 -1.66 4.10 -2.11
C LEU A 11 -0.28 4.55 -2.61
N LYS A 12 0.03 4.35 -3.90
CA LYS A 12 1.27 4.83 -4.51
C LYS A 12 1.37 6.35 -4.49
N ILE A 13 0.31 7.06 -4.90
CA ILE A 13 0.25 8.53 -4.87
C ILE A 13 0.43 9.03 -3.43
N PHE A 14 -0.27 8.42 -2.48
CA PHE A 14 -0.18 8.77 -1.06
C PHE A 14 1.25 8.59 -0.50
N TYR A 15 1.88 7.46 -0.80
CA TYR A 15 3.27 7.19 -0.40
C TYR A 15 4.23 8.22 -1.00
N THR A 16 4.15 8.50 -2.30
CA THR A 16 5.05 9.46 -2.95
C THR A 16 4.80 10.91 -2.52
N SER A 17 3.55 11.36 -2.39
CA SER A 17 3.22 12.76 -2.10
C SER A 17 3.57 13.21 -0.69
N THR A 18 3.71 12.26 0.23
CA THR A 18 4.00 12.51 1.66
C THR A 18 5.41 12.09 2.04
N ASN A 19 6.29 11.86 1.06
CA ASN A 19 7.66 11.43 1.27
C ASN A 19 7.74 10.13 2.11
N GLY A 20 7.01 9.12 1.65
CA GLY A 20 6.77 7.86 2.36
C GLY A 20 8.04 7.12 2.79
N GLU A 21 9.13 7.26 2.06
CA GLU A 21 10.44 6.71 2.42
C GLU A 21 10.91 7.17 3.80
N ASN A 22 10.54 8.39 4.21
CA ASN A 22 10.93 9.02 5.46
C ASN A 22 9.90 8.86 6.59
N TRP A 23 8.84 8.07 6.40
CA TRP A 23 7.88 7.81 7.46
C TRP A 23 8.51 7.05 8.63
N LYS A 24 8.20 7.47 9.86
CA LYS A 24 8.63 6.77 11.08
C LYS A 24 8.05 5.35 11.17
N ASN A 25 6.78 5.20 10.79
CA ASN A 25 6.07 3.93 10.79
C ASN A 25 5.82 3.47 9.36
N ASN A 26 6.81 2.81 8.76
CA ASN A 26 6.82 2.44 7.34
C ASN A 26 6.78 0.92 7.11
N THR A 27 6.27 0.16 8.08
CA THR A 27 6.22 -1.32 8.02
C THR A 27 5.40 -1.79 6.82
N GLY A 28 5.96 -2.71 6.03
CA GLY A 28 5.34 -3.24 4.81
C GLY A 28 5.53 -2.33 3.59
N TRP A 29 5.21 -1.04 3.75
CA TRP A 29 5.37 0.00 2.74
C TRP A 29 6.79 0.09 2.16
N LYS A 30 7.82 0.22 3.01
CA LYS A 30 9.23 0.32 2.56
C LYS A 30 9.77 -0.91 1.84
N ASN A 31 9.10 -2.06 1.98
CA ASN A 31 9.51 -3.33 1.37
C ASN A 31 8.85 -3.53 0.01
N TRP A 32 7.90 -2.67 -0.38
CA TRP A 32 7.19 -2.78 -1.63
C TRP A 32 7.87 -1.99 -2.75
N ASN A 33 7.92 -2.57 -3.94
CA ASN A 33 8.41 -1.88 -5.13
C ASN A 33 7.31 -1.03 -5.77
N PHE A 34 7.26 0.26 -5.44
CA PHE A 34 6.29 1.20 -6.02
C PHE A 34 6.53 1.51 -7.51
N SER A 35 7.67 1.11 -8.09
CA SER A 35 7.89 1.19 -9.54
C SER A 35 7.17 0.06 -10.30
N SER A 36 6.69 -0.98 -9.61
CA SER A 36 5.89 -2.05 -10.23
C SER A 36 4.53 -1.53 -10.71
N GLU A 37 4.19 -1.83 -11.97
CA GLU A 37 2.84 -1.64 -12.53
C GLU A 37 1.86 -2.71 -12.04
N THR A 38 2.36 -3.86 -11.58
CA THR A 38 1.53 -4.94 -11.04
C THR A 38 1.21 -4.64 -9.58
N PRO A 39 -0.09 -4.55 -9.20
CA PRO A 39 -0.49 -4.36 -7.82
C PRO A 39 -0.09 -5.54 -6.92
N PRO A 40 0.24 -5.29 -5.65
CA PRO A 40 0.42 -6.35 -4.66
C PRO A 40 -0.86 -7.15 -4.43
N ASP A 41 -0.71 -8.37 -3.93
CA ASP A 41 -1.85 -9.12 -3.39
C ASP A 41 -2.40 -8.44 -2.13
N ALA A 42 -3.70 -8.62 -1.88
CA ALA A 42 -4.36 -8.05 -0.70
C ALA A 42 -3.74 -8.56 0.62
N SER A 43 -3.17 -9.78 0.62
CA SER A 43 -2.45 -10.33 1.77
C SER A 43 -1.18 -9.55 2.11
N VAL A 44 -0.48 -9.03 1.10
CA VAL A 44 0.73 -8.21 1.29
C VAL A 44 0.33 -6.86 1.90
N VAL A 45 -0.68 -6.21 1.33
CA VAL A 45 -1.14 -4.88 1.77
C VAL A 45 -1.78 -4.92 3.15
N LYS A 46 -2.42 -6.03 3.54
CA LYS A 46 -2.93 -6.22 4.91
C LYS A 46 -1.83 -6.14 5.98
N GLY A 47 -0.58 -6.40 5.63
CA GLY A 47 0.56 -6.28 6.55
C GLY A 47 1.13 -4.86 6.66
N TRP A 48 0.62 -3.89 5.88
CA TRP A 48 1.13 -2.53 5.88
C TRP A 48 0.61 -1.75 7.08
N HIS A 49 1.48 -0.93 7.67
CA HIS A 49 1.09 -0.10 8.79
C HIS A 49 -0.04 0.87 8.37
N GLY A 50 -1.14 0.88 9.13
CA GLY A 50 -2.28 1.77 8.90
C GLY A 50 -3.24 1.34 7.79
N VAL A 51 -2.97 0.25 7.06
CA VAL A 51 -3.90 -0.25 6.03
C VAL A 51 -4.81 -1.31 6.63
N VAL A 52 -6.12 -1.05 6.61
CA VAL A 52 -7.14 -2.01 7.05
C VAL A 52 -8.07 -2.31 5.88
N ARG A 53 -8.39 -3.60 5.70
CA ARG A 53 -9.49 -4.00 4.82
C ARG A 53 -10.78 -3.75 5.58
N PHE A 54 -11.56 -2.77 5.15
CA PHE A 54 -12.92 -2.62 5.64
C PHE A 54 -13.77 -3.75 5.07
N VAL A 55 -14.38 -4.54 5.95
CA VAL A 55 -15.44 -5.48 5.59
C VAL A 55 -16.68 -4.94 6.29
N PRO A 56 -17.62 -4.31 5.57
CA PRO A 56 -18.86 -3.85 6.18
C PRO A 56 -19.61 -5.03 6.79
N ALA A 57 -20.19 -4.81 7.97
CA ALA A 57 -21.10 -5.73 8.63
C ALA A 57 -22.48 -5.73 7.94
#